data_AF-A0A6A9SM94-F1
#
_entry.id   AF-A0A6A9SM94-F1
#
_cell.length_a   1.000
_cell.length_b   1.000
_cell.length_c   1.000
_cell.angle_alpha   90.00
_cell.angle_beta   90.00
_cell.angle_gamma   90.00
#
_symmetry.space_group_name_H-M   'P 1'
#
loop_
_entity.id
_entity.type
_entity.pdbx_description
1 polymer ?
#
loop_
_entity_poly.entity_id
_entity_poly.type
_entity_poly.pdbx_seq_one_letter_code
_entity_poly.pdbx_strand_id
1 'polypeptide(L)'
;MAESDERATVRPVTLARLVETAHICSAEPRSTVDIEERLDVTHRRARETLLEALRIDLIDEDTAPEEAEYETTHVGEEFLSAVRSEDWPTVSDVLAARSPHYGAFLDVLDDVAPAALNAVLSELEVAEKHTPRSYNQTSVEVVGDWAERLGTIQRNAFTGSYYPIERDEVPANFPYALLAVYDDLEETAGVSLRQRYLSIPELRETFCERHRCRRDAFDRALRRLAGQNVGQLELSGAPMDTGAKDAKLGIKEMELGGDEGLVSTTQSTEQVMAGVEQFGKQYYYLAVHDRNLSYDSTEDTSEP
;
A
#
# COMPACT_ATOMS: atom_id res chain seq x y z
N MET A 1 25.87 -14.11 23.08
CA MET A 1 24.61 -14.86 23.00
C MET A 1 23.50 -13.91 23.41
N ALA A 2 23.04 -13.08 22.49
CA ALA A 2 21.82 -12.31 22.72
C ALA A 2 20.68 -13.32 22.91
N GLU A 3 19.98 -13.25 24.04
CA GLU A 3 18.65 -13.85 24.14
C GLU A 3 17.88 -13.37 22.90
N SER A 4 17.36 -14.30 22.10
CA SER A 4 16.40 -13.96 21.06
C SER A 4 15.19 -13.37 21.78
N ASP A 5 15.19 -12.06 21.98
CA ASP A 5 14.08 -11.30 22.54
C ASP A 5 12.99 -11.26 21.46
N GLU A 6 12.37 -12.43 21.24
CA GLU A 6 11.25 -12.63 20.34
C GLU A 6 10.05 -11.91 20.97
N ARG A 7 10.04 -10.59 20.79
CA ARG A 7 9.05 -9.70 21.33
C ARG A 7 7.67 -10.12 20.85
N ALA A 8 6.71 -10.19 21.77
CA ALA A 8 5.35 -10.59 21.47
C ALA A 8 4.66 -9.69 20.42
N THR A 9 5.05 -8.42 20.28
CA THR A 9 4.48 -7.47 19.30
C THR A 9 5.55 -6.75 18.50
N VAL A 10 5.21 -6.33 17.28
CA VAL A 10 6.03 -5.43 16.45
C VAL A 10 6.23 -4.07 17.16
N ARG A 11 7.40 -3.44 16.98
CA ARG A 11 7.65 -2.06 17.43
C ARG A 11 7.02 -1.07 16.44
N PRO A 12 6.51 0.08 16.91
CA PRO A 12 5.91 1.09 16.03
C PRO A 12 6.97 1.88 15.27
N VAL A 13 7.60 1.21 14.30
CA VAL A 13 8.66 1.74 13.43
C VAL A 13 8.13 1.78 12.00
N THR A 14 8.39 2.87 11.29
CA THR A 14 7.98 2.98 9.88
C THR A 14 8.96 2.26 8.97
N LEU A 15 8.50 1.83 7.80
CA LEU A 15 9.36 1.19 6.80
C LEU A 15 10.51 2.09 6.36
N ALA A 16 10.26 3.39 6.18
CA ALA A 16 11.31 4.37 5.86
C ALA A 16 12.43 4.38 6.90
N ARG A 17 12.09 4.33 8.20
CA ARG A 17 13.10 4.31 9.26
C ARG A 17 13.92 3.03 9.26
N LEU A 18 13.33 1.88 8.92
CA LEU A 18 14.09 0.64 8.72
C LEU A 18 15.08 0.76 7.55
N VAL A 19 14.62 1.32 6.43
CA VAL A 19 15.47 1.56 5.24
C VAL A 19 16.61 2.52 5.56
N GLU A 20 16.32 3.66 6.16
CA GLU A 20 17.34 4.66 6.49
C GLU A 20 18.37 4.12 7.48
N THR A 21 17.93 3.40 8.53
CA THR A 21 18.85 2.78 9.51
C THR A 21 19.75 1.75 8.85
N ALA A 22 19.18 0.82 8.07
CA ALA A 22 19.98 -0.16 7.33
C ALA A 22 20.95 0.55 6.34
N HIS A 23 20.52 1.63 5.70
CA HIS A 23 21.39 2.36 4.78
C HIS A 23 22.56 3.04 5.51
N ILE A 24 22.30 3.70 6.64
CA ILE A 24 23.31 4.41 7.43
C ILE A 24 24.37 3.46 7.99
N CYS A 25 23.95 2.26 8.41
CA CYS A 25 24.86 1.20 8.91
C CYS A 25 25.60 0.46 7.78
N SER A 26 25.22 0.65 6.50
CA SER A 26 25.86 -0.06 5.37
C SER A 26 27.19 0.56 4.93
N ALA A 27 27.46 1.80 5.33
CA ALA A 27 28.68 2.51 4.96
C ALA A 27 29.85 2.19 5.90
N GLU A 28 29.57 2.15 7.20
CA GLU A 28 30.51 1.84 8.29
C GLU A 28 29.69 1.59 9.57
N PRO A 29 30.26 0.90 10.58
CA PRO A 29 29.60 0.69 11.87
C PRO A 29 29.16 1.99 12.54
N ARG A 30 28.02 1.95 13.25
CA ARG A 30 27.37 3.13 13.84
C ARG A 30 26.98 2.93 15.28
N SER A 31 27.23 3.91 16.14
CA SER A 31 26.67 3.93 17.48
C SER A 31 25.20 4.34 17.46
N THR A 32 24.51 4.16 18.60
CA THR A 32 23.13 4.68 18.75
C THR A 32 23.07 6.21 18.60
N VAL A 33 24.11 6.92 19.04
CA VAL A 33 24.20 8.39 18.95
C VAL A 33 24.35 8.83 17.50
N ASP A 34 25.14 8.12 16.69
CA ASP A 34 25.27 8.42 15.27
C ASP A 34 23.94 8.28 14.52
N ILE A 35 23.14 7.27 14.87
CA ILE A 35 21.81 7.06 14.30
C ILE A 35 20.85 8.17 14.73
N GLU A 36 20.93 8.59 16.00
CA GLU A 36 20.15 9.70 16.54
C GLU A 36 20.38 10.99 15.75
N GLU A 37 21.65 11.35 15.54
CA GLU A 37 22.05 12.56 14.83
C GLU A 37 21.70 12.51 13.33
N ARG A 38 21.96 11.38 12.65
CA ARG A 38 21.71 11.26 11.22
C ARG A 38 20.23 11.21 10.86
N LEU A 39 19.40 10.61 11.70
CA LEU A 39 17.97 10.52 11.46
C LEU A 39 17.18 11.71 11.99
N ASP A 40 17.83 12.61 12.74
CA ASP A 40 17.24 13.71 13.50
C ASP A 40 16.04 13.24 14.35
N VAL A 41 16.28 12.24 15.19
CA VAL A 41 15.26 11.66 16.07
C VAL A 41 15.73 11.68 17.52
N THR A 42 14.82 11.47 18.47
CA THR A 42 15.23 11.27 19.87
C THR A 42 15.98 9.95 20.05
N HIS A 43 16.89 9.88 21.03
CA HIS A 43 17.55 8.64 21.45
C HIS A 43 16.63 7.42 21.57
N ARG A 44 15.46 7.62 22.20
CA ARG A 44 14.46 6.56 22.36
C ARG A 44 13.97 6.02 21.01
N ARG A 45 13.73 6.90 20.03
CA ARG A 45 13.28 6.52 18.69
C ARG A 45 14.38 5.84 17.89
N ALA A 46 15.61 6.34 17.96
CA ALA A 46 16.77 5.66 17.37
C ALA A 46 16.89 4.23 17.91
N ARG A 47 16.81 4.05 19.23
CA ARG A 47 16.86 2.73 19.88
C ARG A 47 15.69 1.83 19.49
N GLU A 48 14.47 2.37 19.40
CA GLU A 48 13.29 1.60 18.94
C GLU A 48 13.48 1.08 17.51
N THR A 49 14.02 1.90 16.60
CA THR A 49 14.32 1.50 15.21
C THR A 49 15.45 0.47 15.15
N LEU A 50 16.55 0.69 15.86
CA LEU A 50 17.68 -0.26 15.92
C LEU A 50 17.24 -1.63 16.42
N LEU A 51 16.49 -1.69 17.52
CA LEU A 51 15.98 -2.94 18.07
C LEU A 51 15.01 -3.66 17.13
N GLU A 52 14.27 -2.93 16.30
CA GLU A 52 13.42 -3.56 15.29
C GLU A 52 14.25 -4.07 14.12
N ALA A 53 15.19 -3.28 13.61
CA ALA A 53 16.09 -3.67 12.52
C ALA A 53 16.95 -4.89 12.89
N LEU A 54 17.46 -4.97 14.13
CA LEU A 54 18.13 -6.16 14.67
C LEU A 54 17.20 -7.38 14.69
N ARG A 55 15.96 -7.19 15.16
CA ARG A 55 14.97 -8.28 15.27
C ARG A 55 14.68 -8.92 13.92
N ILE A 56 14.64 -8.12 12.86
CA ILE A 56 14.38 -8.59 11.49
C ILE A 56 15.68 -8.76 10.68
N ASP A 57 16.82 -8.85 11.36
CA ASP A 57 18.12 -9.22 10.77
C ASP A 57 18.59 -8.24 9.67
N LEU A 58 18.16 -6.97 9.68
CA LEU A 58 18.65 -5.96 8.72
C LEU A 58 20.02 -5.39 9.12
N ILE A 59 20.30 -5.39 10.42
CA ILE A 59 21.57 -4.95 11.01
C ILE A 59 21.99 -5.95 12.09
N ASP A 60 23.28 -6.00 12.41
CA ASP A 60 23.85 -6.75 13.53
C ASP A 60 24.44 -5.77 14.57
N GLU A 61 24.66 -6.25 15.79
CA GLU A 61 25.24 -5.48 16.90
C GLU A 61 26.62 -6.04 17.28
N ASP A 62 27.66 -5.22 17.14
CA ASP A 62 28.97 -5.49 17.74
C ASP A 62 29.05 -4.89 19.15
N THR A 63 29.13 -5.77 20.14
CA THR A 63 29.28 -5.41 21.55
C THR A 63 30.72 -5.51 22.07
N ALA A 64 31.70 -5.77 21.20
CA ALA A 64 33.12 -5.72 21.56
C ALA A 64 33.62 -4.32 21.95
N PRO A 65 33.21 -3.22 21.28
CA PRO A 65 33.50 -1.86 21.74
C PRO A 65 32.81 -1.50 23.06
N GLU A 66 33.29 -0.44 23.73
CA GLU A 66 32.67 0.06 24.97
C GLU A 66 31.24 0.57 24.75
N GLU A 67 30.97 1.09 23.56
CA GLU A 67 29.63 1.45 23.09
C GLU A 67 29.25 0.53 21.94
N ALA A 68 28.03 -0.04 21.99
CA ALA A 68 27.56 -0.94 20.94
C ALA A 68 27.49 -0.23 19.59
N GLU A 69 28.05 -0.88 18.57
CA GLU A 69 28.04 -0.43 17.18
C GLU A 69 27.18 -1.36 16.34
N TYR A 70 26.58 -0.82 15.28
CA TYR A 70 25.68 -1.55 14.40
C TYR A 70 26.15 -1.49 12.96
N GLU A 71 26.12 -2.64 12.28
CA GLU A 71 26.48 -2.77 10.87
C GLU A 71 25.38 -3.51 10.10
N THR A 72 25.24 -3.21 8.81
CA THR A 72 24.24 -3.87 7.97
C THR A 72 24.62 -5.31 7.70
N THR A 73 23.68 -6.24 7.88
CA THR A 73 23.88 -7.66 7.59
C THR A 73 23.80 -7.92 6.08
N HIS A 74 24.11 -9.15 5.66
CA HIS A 74 23.85 -9.60 4.30
C HIS A 74 22.36 -9.48 3.89
N VAL A 75 21.44 -9.72 4.83
CA VAL A 75 20.00 -9.58 4.60
C VAL A 75 19.62 -8.11 4.45
N GLY A 76 20.22 -7.24 5.26
CA GLY A 76 20.09 -5.79 5.11
C GLY A 76 20.62 -5.29 3.76
N GLU A 77 21.72 -5.86 3.25
CA GLU A 77 22.24 -5.53 1.92
C GLU A 77 21.28 -5.93 0.80
N GLU A 78 20.72 -7.15 0.86
CA GLU A 78 19.70 -7.63 -0.09
C GLU A 78 18.46 -6.72 -0.07
N PHE A 79 17.96 -6.42 1.13
CA PHE A 79 16.86 -5.48 1.35
C PHE A 79 17.14 -4.11 0.73
N LEU A 80 18.31 -3.52 0.99
CA LEU A 80 18.69 -2.22 0.43
C LEU A 80 18.88 -2.27 -1.09
N SER A 81 19.36 -3.38 -1.64
CA SER A 81 19.50 -3.58 -3.08
C SER A 81 18.12 -3.60 -3.76
N ALA A 82 17.15 -4.28 -3.16
CA ALA A 82 15.77 -4.29 -3.65
C ALA A 82 15.15 -2.88 -3.57
N VAL A 83 15.34 -2.16 -2.45
CA VAL A 83 14.90 -0.75 -2.32
C VAL A 83 15.50 0.13 -3.41
N ARG A 84 16.81 0.06 -3.65
CA ARG A 84 17.52 0.87 -4.66
C ARG A 84 17.08 0.58 -6.09
N SER A 85 16.52 -0.59 -6.34
CA SER A 85 15.99 -1.00 -7.64
C SER A 85 14.47 -0.82 -7.74
N GLU A 86 13.84 -0.25 -6.72
CA GLU A 86 12.37 -0.10 -6.60
C GLU A 86 11.62 -1.44 -6.72
N ASP A 87 12.28 -2.54 -6.39
CA ASP A 87 11.70 -3.88 -6.39
C ASP A 87 10.93 -4.13 -5.08
N TRP A 88 9.81 -3.41 -4.93
CA TRP A 88 8.95 -3.47 -3.75
C TRP A 88 8.41 -4.88 -3.42
N PRO A 89 8.07 -5.74 -4.40
CA PRO A 89 7.76 -7.14 -4.13
C PRO A 89 8.89 -7.85 -3.40
N THR A 90 10.14 -7.74 -3.89
CA THR A 90 11.29 -8.34 -3.22
C THR A 90 11.52 -7.76 -1.82
N VAL A 91 11.32 -6.45 -1.63
CA VAL A 91 11.37 -5.83 -0.29
C VAL A 91 10.35 -6.46 0.66
N SER A 92 9.11 -6.67 0.19
CA SER A 92 8.05 -7.34 0.95
C SER A 92 8.41 -8.78 1.30
N ASP A 93 8.97 -9.52 0.36
CA ASP A 93 9.39 -10.92 0.57
C ASP A 93 10.46 -11.03 1.66
N VAL A 94 11.46 -10.13 1.64
CA VAL A 94 12.47 -10.06 2.70
C VAL A 94 11.82 -9.78 4.05
N LEU A 95 10.90 -8.81 4.13
CA LEU A 95 10.19 -8.50 5.37
C LEU A 95 9.31 -9.65 5.84
N ALA A 96 8.63 -10.36 4.95
CA ALA A 96 7.78 -11.51 5.30
C ALA A 96 8.61 -12.68 5.83
N ALA A 97 9.77 -12.93 5.23
CA ALA A 97 10.70 -13.96 5.69
C ALA A 97 11.33 -13.63 7.06
N ARG A 98 11.58 -12.34 7.35
CA ARG A 98 12.34 -11.91 8.53
C ARG A 98 11.49 -11.37 9.68
N SER A 99 10.27 -10.92 9.40
CA SER A 99 9.30 -10.48 10.40
C SER A 99 8.11 -11.45 10.40
N PRO A 100 8.09 -12.44 11.31
CA PRO A 100 6.97 -13.36 11.42
C PRO A 100 5.63 -12.65 11.60
N HIS A 101 5.63 -11.48 12.23
CA HIS A 101 4.42 -10.68 12.39
C HIS A 101 3.88 -10.12 11.07
N TYR A 102 4.77 -9.69 10.19
CA TYR A 102 4.42 -9.17 8.87
C TYR A 102 3.96 -10.30 7.94
N GLY A 103 4.69 -11.42 7.93
CA GLY A 103 4.30 -12.61 7.16
C GLY A 103 2.91 -13.13 7.53
N ALA A 104 2.65 -13.35 8.83
CA ALA A 104 1.34 -13.82 9.28
C ALA A 104 0.20 -12.82 9.01
N PHE A 105 0.49 -11.51 8.99
CA PHE A 105 -0.48 -10.50 8.56
C PHE A 105 -0.87 -10.64 7.09
N LEU A 106 0.10 -10.87 6.19
CA LEU A 106 -0.17 -11.12 4.78
C LEU A 106 -0.96 -12.42 4.59
N ASP A 107 -0.52 -13.51 5.23
CA ASP A 107 -1.18 -14.82 5.14
C ASP A 107 -2.65 -14.76 5.58
N VAL A 108 -2.92 -14.15 6.75
CA VAL A 108 -4.29 -13.98 7.24
C VAL A 108 -5.11 -13.12 6.28
N LEU A 109 -4.53 -12.02 5.78
CA LEU A 109 -5.25 -11.12 4.89
C LEU A 109 -5.64 -11.81 3.58
N ASP A 110 -4.80 -12.66 3.01
CA ASP A 110 -5.11 -13.41 1.79
C ASP A 110 -6.39 -14.26 1.93
N ASP A 111 -6.57 -14.86 3.12
CA ASP A 111 -7.72 -15.71 3.43
C ASP A 111 -9.00 -14.93 3.69
N VAL A 112 -8.91 -13.76 4.34
CA VAL A 112 -10.11 -13.04 4.83
C VAL A 112 -10.46 -11.79 4.02
N ALA A 113 -9.60 -11.37 3.10
CA ALA A 113 -9.80 -10.15 2.32
C ALA A 113 -11.02 -10.22 1.36
N PRO A 114 -11.71 -9.09 1.13
CA PRO A 114 -11.46 -7.78 1.75
C PRO A 114 -11.94 -7.74 3.21
N ALA A 115 -11.12 -7.15 4.10
CA ALA A 115 -11.38 -7.20 5.53
C ALA A 115 -11.07 -5.88 6.25
N ALA A 116 -11.98 -5.46 7.12
CA ALA A 116 -11.72 -4.36 8.05
C ALA A 116 -10.69 -4.76 9.12
N LEU A 117 -10.01 -3.78 9.71
CA LEU A 117 -8.96 -3.98 10.71
C LEU A 117 -9.36 -4.96 11.83
N ASN A 118 -10.58 -4.84 12.37
CA ASN A 118 -11.04 -5.70 13.46
C ASN A 118 -11.20 -7.16 13.04
N ALA A 119 -11.58 -7.42 11.79
CA ALA A 119 -11.68 -8.77 11.26
C ALA A 119 -10.28 -9.38 11.10
N VAL A 120 -9.34 -8.64 10.50
CA VAL A 120 -7.93 -9.06 10.40
C VAL A 120 -7.33 -9.34 11.77
N LEU A 121 -7.57 -8.46 12.75
CA LEU A 121 -7.09 -8.65 14.12
C LEU A 121 -7.65 -9.92 14.77
N SER A 122 -8.95 -10.17 14.60
CA SER A 122 -9.61 -11.36 15.16
C SER A 122 -9.03 -12.66 14.57
N GLU A 123 -8.75 -12.66 13.27
CA GLU A 123 -8.18 -13.82 12.58
C GLU A 123 -6.70 -14.02 12.93
N LEU A 124 -5.94 -12.95 13.11
CA LEU A 124 -4.57 -13.02 13.64
C LEU A 124 -4.55 -13.61 15.06
N GLU A 125 -5.47 -13.20 15.94
CA GLU A 125 -5.57 -13.78 17.29
C GLU A 125 -5.86 -15.29 17.25
N VAL A 126 -6.61 -15.76 16.24
CA VAL A 126 -6.89 -17.19 16.04
C VAL A 126 -5.67 -17.92 15.48
N ALA A 127 -5.07 -17.41 14.40
CA ALA A 127 -3.93 -18.02 13.71
C ALA A 127 -2.70 -18.13 14.64
N GLU A 128 -2.49 -17.14 15.49
CA GLU A 128 -1.28 -17.00 16.30
C GLU A 128 -1.48 -17.46 17.76
N LYS A 129 -2.64 -18.04 18.09
CA LYS A 129 -3.01 -18.52 19.44
C LYS A 129 -1.97 -19.43 20.12
N HIS A 130 -1.21 -20.18 19.33
CA HIS A 130 -0.23 -21.16 19.80
C HIS A 130 1.22 -20.71 19.65
N THR A 131 1.44 -19.45 19.28
CA THR A 131 2.77 -18.85 19.16
C THR A 131 2.97 -17.85 20.31
N PRO A 132 4.19 -17.37 20.56
CA PRO A 132 4.43 -16.30 21.53
C PRO A 132 4.00 -14.91 21.01
N ARG A 133 3.52 -14.81 19.77
CA ARG A 133 3.17 -13.54 19.12
C ARG A 133 1.76 -13.12 19.50
N SER A 134 1.55 -11.81 19.49
CA SER A 134 0.29 -11.17 19.81
C SER A 134 0.13 -9.92 18.94
N TYR A 135 -1.12 -9.58 18.67
CA TYR A 135 -1.47 -8.44 17.83
C TYR A 135 -2.40 -7.52 18.60
N ASN A 136 -2.19 -6.23 18.40
CA ASN A 136 -3.12 -5.18 18.73
C ASN A 136 -3.32 -4.29 17.49
N GLN A 137 -4.24 -3.34 17.59
CA GLN A 137 -4.53 -2.41 16.51
C GLN A 137 -3.26 -1.73 15.97
N THR A 138 -2.38 -1.24 16.86
CA THR A 138 -1.14 -0.56 16.46
C THR A 138 -0.20 -1.48 15.69
N SER A 139 -0.03 -2.74 16.11
CA SER A 139 0.83 -3.67 15.37
C SER A 139 0.28 -3.97 13.96
N VAL A 140 -1.04 -4.12 13.82
CA VAL A 140 -1.69 -4.33 12.52
C VAL A 140 -1.57 -3.08 11.64
N GLU A 141 -1.72 -1.89 12.21
CA GLU A 141 -1.52 -0.63 11.49
C GLU A 141 -0.08 -0.45 11.02
N VAL A 142 0.92 -0.88 11.81
CA VAL A 142 2.34 -0.80 11.42
C VAL A 142 2.66 -1.73 10.25
N VAL A 143 2.33 -3.03 10.37
CA VAL A 143 2.59 -4.00 9.29
C VAL A 143 1.73 -3.73 8.06
N GLY A 144 0.49 -3.28 8.26
CA GLY A 144 -0.38 -2.79 7.20
C GLY A 144 0.20 -1.57 6.50
N ASP A 145 0.75 -0.60 7.22
CA ASP A 145 1.43 0.57 6.62
C ASP A 145 2.62 0.15 5.76
N TRP A 146 3.42 -0.82 6.21
CA TRP A 146 4.52 -1.36 5.42
C TRP A 146 4.02 -1.98 4.12
N ALA A 147 3.00 -2.85 4.20
CA ALA A 147 2.43 -3.52 3.04
C ALA A 147 1.74 -2.56 2.06
N GLU A 148 1.00 -1.56 2.56
CA GLU A 148 0.36 -0.53 1.73
C GLU A 148 1.42 0.25 0.93
N ARG A 149 2.52 0.64 1.58
CA ARG A 149 3.61 1.41 0.96
C ARG A 149 4.39 0.63 -0.08
N LEU A 150 4.53 -0.67 0.12
CA LEU A 150 5.16 -1.59 -0.84
C LEU A 150 4.24 -1.96 -2.00
N GLY A 151 2.98 -1.54 -1.96
CA GLY A 151 1.99 -1.88 -2.98
C GLY A 151 1.65 -3.38 -3.02
N THR A 152 1.92 -4.14 -1.95
CA THR A 152 1.50 -5.55 -1.86
C THR A 152 0.04 -5.69 -1.44
N ILE A 153 -0.46 -4.69 -0.71
CA ILE A 153 -1.88 -4.57 -0.36
C ILE A 153 -2.37 -3.17 -0.70
N GLN A 154 -3.68 -3.01 -0.79
CA GLN A 154 -4.34 -1.71 -0.76
C GLN A 154 -5.35 -1.68 0.38
N ARG A 155 -5.63 -0.45 0.84
CA ARG A 155 -6.73 -0.17 1.74
C ARG A 155 -7.76 0.67 1.01
N ASN A 156 -9.01 0.21 0.99
CA ASN A 156 -10.10 0.98 0.41
C ASN A 156 -10.28 2.29 1.17
N ALA A 157 -10.14 3.41 0.47
CA ALA A 157 -10.09 4.73 1.11
C ALA A 157 -11.43 5.18 1.74
N PHE A 158 -12.55 4.56 1.37
CA PHE A 158 -13.89 4.88 1.87
C PHE A 158 -14.32 3.93 3.01
N THR A 159 -14.03 2.64 2.88
CA THR A 159 -14.43 1.61 3.86
C THR A 159 -13.35 1.33 4.91
N GLY A 160 -12.09 1.55 4.55
CA GLY A 160 -10.93 1.19 5.37
C GLY A 160 -10.59 -0.30 5.38
N SER A 161 -11.23 -1.10 4.52
CA SER A 161 -10.92 -2.53 4.36
C SER A 161 -9.58 -2.73 3.65
N TYR A 162 -8.79 -3.68 4.14
CA TYR A 162 -7.56 -4.14 3.50
C TYR A 162 -7.87 -5.24 2.49
N TYR A 163 -7.10 -5.28 1.40
CA TYR A 163 -7.11 -6.35 0.42
C TYR A 163 -5.74 -6.49 -0.27
N PRO A 164 -5.31 -7.71 -0.60
CA PRO A 164 -4.07 -7.94 -1.33
C PRO A 164 -4.23 -7.52 -2.80
N ILE A 165 -3.12 -7.15 -3.44
CA ILE A 165 -3.05 -6.98 -4.88
C ILE A 165 -2.60 -8.30 -5.49
N GLU A 166 -3.47 -8.93 -6.29
CA GLU A 166 -3.16 -10.18 -7.01
C GLU A 166 -2.85 -9.96 -8.48
N ARG A 167 -3.25 -8.79 -9.02
CA ARG A 167 -3.21 -8.52 -10.46
C ARG A 167 -2.72 -7.11 -10.72
N ASP A 168 -1.70 -7.00 -11.57
CA ASP A 168 -1.21 -5.72 -12.08
C ASP A 168 -2.11 -5.15 -13.19
N GLU A 169 -3.03 -5.97 -13.70
CA GLU A 169 -3.99 -5.60 -14.74
C GLU A 169 -5.44 -5.84 -14.30
N VAL A 170 -6.37 -5.15 -14.95
CA VAL A 170 -7.80 -5.40 -14.79
C VAL A 170 -8.21 -6.75 -15.39
N PRO A 171 -9.32 -7.36 -14.96
CA PRO A 171 -9.86 -8.57 -15.59
C PRO A 171 -10.09 -8.40 -17.09
N ALA A 172 -9.88 -9.45 -17.88
CA ALA A 172 -10.07 -9.42 -19.34
C ALA A 172 -11.50 -9.01 -19.77
N ASN A 173 -12.50 -9.29 -18.93
CA ASN A 173 -13.89 -8.86 -19.12
C ASN A 173 -14.19 -7.50 -18.45
N PHE A 174 -13.21 -6.57 -18.45
CA PHE A 174 -13.29 -5.29 -17.76
C PHE A 174 -14.63 -4.55 -17.89
N PRO A 175 -15.24 -4.40 -19.09
CA PRO A 175 -16.52 -3.70 -19.20
C PRO A 175 -17.64 -4.33 -18.38
N TYR A 176 -17.73 -5.66 -18.39
CA TYR A 176 -18.74 -6.38 -17.63
C TYR A 176 -18.50 -6.23 -16.13
N ALA A 177 -17.25 -6.36 -15.70
CA ALA A 177 -16.87 -6.19 -14.30
C ALA A 177 -17.15 -4.75 -13.82
N LEU A 178 -16.84 -3.75 -14.63
CA LEU A 178 -17.08 -2.33 -14.34
C LEU A 178 -18.57 -2.05 -14.18
N LEU A 179 -19.40 -2.53 -15.12
CA LEU A 179 -20.84 -2.34 -15.08
C LEU A 179 -21.47 -3.02 -13.85
N ALA A 180 -20.96 -4.18 -13.43
CA ALA A 180 -21.45 -4.85 -12.22
C ALA A 180 -21.19 -4.01 -10.96
N VAL A 181 -20.00 -3.41 -10.82
CA VAL A 181 -19.68 -2.52 -9.70
C VAL A 181 -20.50 -1.22 -9.79
N TYR A 182 -20.64 -0.67 -10.99
CA TYR A 182 -21.45 0.52 -11.25
C TYR A 182 -22.92 0.30 -10.83
N ASP A 183 -23.50 -0.85 -11.16
CA ASP A 183 -24.87 -1.21 -10.81
C ASP A 183 -25.06 -1.31 -9.29
N ASP A 184 -24.13 -1.97 -8.58
CA ASP A 184 -24.20 -2.10 -7.12
C ASP A 184 -24.15 -0.74 -6.40
N LEU A 185 -23.34 0.19 -6.91
CA LEU A 185 -23.25 1.56 -6.38
C LEU A 185 -24.52 2.38 -6.68
N GLU A 186 -25.09 2.26 -7.89
CA GLU A 186 -26.38 2.90 -8.20
C GLU A 186 -27.52 2.37 -7.33
N GLU A 187 -27.58 1.06 -7.06
CA GLU A 187 -28.63 0.47 -6.22
C GLU A 187 -28.53 0.94 -4.76
N THR A 188 -27.31 1.09 -4.25
CA THR A 188 -27.05 1.52 -2.87
C THR A 188 -27.42 2.99 -2.63
N ALA A 189 -27.41 3.83 -3.68
CA ALA A 189 -27.77 5.25 -3.61
C ALA A 189 -29.29 5.54 -3.49
N GLY A 190 -30.15 4.51 -3.57
CA GLY A 190 -31.59 4.60 -3.31
C GLY A 190 -32.48 4.94 -4.53
N VAL A 191 -33.77 4.58 -4.41
CA VAL A 191 -34.79 4.49 -5.49
C VAL A 191 -35.04 5.79 -6.28
N SER A 192 -34.60 6.94 -5.77
CA SER A 192 -34.82 8.27 -6.37
C SER A 192 -33.74 8.73 -7.36
N LEU A 193 -32.67 7.96 -7.59
CA LEU A 193 -31.48 8.44 -8.32
C LEU A 193 -30.94 7.47 -9.40
N ARG A 194 -31.81 6.76 -10.12
CA ARG A 194 -31.36 6.05 -11.35
C ARG A 194 -30.83 7.08 -12.36
N GLN A 195 -29.59 6.87 -12.84
CA GLN A 195 -28.92 7.58 -13.95
C GLN A 195 -28.21 8.93 -13.71
N ARG A 196 -27.32 9.07 -12.72
CA ARG A 196 -26.36 10.20 -12.77
C ARG A 196 -24.98 9.81 -12.27
N TYR A 197 -23.99 10.05 -13.14
CA TYR A 197 -22.59 10.33 -12.83
C TYR A 197 -22.10 9.78 -11.49
N LEU A 198 -21.54 8.56 -11.50
CA LEU A 198 -20.88 8.00 -10.33
C LEU A 198 -19.49 8.59 -10.15
N SER A 199 -19.10 8.75 -8.88
CA SER A 199 -17.76 9.16 -8.49
C SER A 199 -16.74 8.14 -8.98
N ILE A 200 -15.80 8.56 -9.83
CA ILE A 200 -14.71 7.70 -10.31
C ILE A 200 -13.84 7.20 -9.14
N PRO A 201 -13.47 8.03 -8.14
CA PRO A 201 -12.80 7.54 -6.93
C PRO A 201 -13.52 6.38 -6.23
N GLU A 202 -14.83 6.50 -5.99
CA GLU A 202 -15.60 5.46 -5.29
C GLU A 202 -15.73 4.19 -6.13
N LEU A 203 -15.96 4.36 -7.44
CA LEU A 203 -16.00 3.27 -8.41
C LEU A 203 -14.65 2.54 -8.48
N ARG A 204 -13.54 3.27 -8.50
CA ARG A 204 -12.18 2.73 -8.50
C ARG A 204 -11.91 1.91 -7.25
N GLU A 205 -12.17 2.46 -6.06
CA GLU A 205 -11.91 1.75 -4.80
C GLU A 205 -12.75 0.47 -4.70
N THR A 206 -14.04 0.55 -5.05
CA THR A 206 -14.95 -0.61 -5.01
C THR A 206 -14.54 -1.68 -6.03
N PHE A 207 -14.12 -1.26 -7.23
CA PHE A 207 -13.65 -2.18 -8.27
C PHE A 207 -12.34 -2.85 -7.87
N CYS A 208 -11.35 -2.07 -7.43
CA CYS A 208 -10.03 -2.58 -7.07
C CYS A 208 -10.10 -3.53 -5.88
N GLU A 209 -10.92 -3.22 -4.86
CA GLU A 209 -11.17 -4.12 -3.73
C GLU A 209 -11.78 -5.45 -4.19
N ARG A 210 -12.79 -5.39 -5.07
CA ARG A 210 -13.48 -6.59 -5.57
C ARG A 210 -12.60 -7.46 -6.45
N HIS A 211 -11.76 -6.85 -7.27
CA HIS A 211 -10.98 -7.53 -8.29
C HIS A 211 -9.49 -7.69 -7.94
N ARG A 212 -9.09 -7.27 -6.73
CA ARG A 212 -7.72 -7.36 -6.19
C ARG A 212 -6.67 -6.83 -7.18
N CYS A 213 -6.98 -5.70 -7.82
CA CYS A 213 -6.09 -5.06 -8.81
C CYS A 213 -5.66 -3.67 -8.36
N ARG A 214 -4.61 -3.16 -8.99
CA ARG A 214 -4.08 -1.82 -8.70
C ARG A 214 -5.00 -0.70 -9.22
N ARG A 215 -4.95 0.45 -8.54
CA ARG A 215 -5.69 1.67 -8.91
C ARG A 215 -5.30 2.22 -10.28
N ASP A 216 -4.01 2.23 -10.57
CA ASP A 216 -3.46 2.72 -11.84
C ASP A 216 -3.90 1.84 -13.03
N ALA A 217 -3.99 0.53 -12.82
CA ALA A 217 -4.52 -0.41 -13.81
C ALA A 217 -5.99 -0.13 -14.14
N PHE A 218 -6.81 0.12 -13.12
CA PHE A 218 -8.19 0.56 -13.29
C PHE A 218 -8.27 1.88 -14.07
N ASP A 219 -7.48 2.88 -13.68
CA ASP A 219 -7.51 4.20 -14.32
C ASP A 219 -7.10 4.12 -15.80
N ARG A 220 -6.05 3.36 -16.13
CA ARG A 220 -5.65 3.11 -17.52
C ARG A 220 -6.77 2.43 -18.31
N ALA A 221 -7.37 1.38 -17.74
CA ALA A 221 -8.44 0.63 -18.39
C ALA A 221 -9.69 1.50 -18.61
N LEU A 222 -10.06 2.35 -17.65
CA LEU A 222 -11.21 3.23 -17.74
C LEU A 222 -11.00 4.33 -18.79
N ARG A 223 -9.82 4.96 -18.85
CA ARG A 223 -9.47 5.93 -19.91
C ARG A 223 -9.63 5.32 -21.29
N ARG A 224 -9.10 4.12 -21.44
CA ARG A 224 -9.12 3.36 -22.68
C ARG A 224 -10.53 2.97 -23.09
N LEU A 225 -11.31 2.45 -22.14
CA LEU A 225 -12.71 2.11 -22.36
C LEU A 225 -13.53 3.33 -22.79
N ALA A 226 -13.34 4.48 -22.12
CA ALA A 226 -14.02 5.72 -22.49
C ALA A 226 -13.63 6.19 -23.89
N GLY A 227 -12.35 6.07 -24.27
CA GLY A 227 -11.86 6.40 -25.62
C GLY A 227 -12.44 5.50 -26.71
N GLN A 228 -12.67 4.22 -26.43
CA GLN A 228 -13.23 3.26 -27.38
C GLN A 228 -14.76 3.34 -27.53
N ASN A 229 -15.45 3.95 -26.57
CA ASN A 229 -16.91 3.95 -26.47
C ASN A 229 -17.49 5.37 -26.37
N VAL A 230 -16.98 6.28 -27.20
CA VAL A 230 -17.43 7.69 -27.23
C VAL A 230 -18.94 7.76 -27.48
N GLY A 231 -19.65 8.45 -26.59
CA GLY A 231 -21.11 8.61 -26.65
C GLY A 231 -21.90 7.49 -25.96
N GLN A 232 -21.26 6.38 -25.62
CA GLN A 232 -21.83 5.33 -24.77
C GLN A 232 -21.38 5.50 -23.31
N LEU A 233 -20.15 5.97 -23.10
CA LEU A 233 -19.61 6.42 -21.82
C LEU A 233 -19.31 7.91 -21.86
N GLU A 234 -19.49 8.57 -20.73
CA GLU A 234 -19.16 9.98 -20.57
C GLU A 234 -18.37 10.22 -19.30
N LEU A 235 -17.21 10.87 -19.46
CA LEU A 235 -16.40 11.37 -18.37
C LEU A 235 -16.73 12.85 -18.13
N SER A 236 -16.97 13.23 -16.87
CA SER A 236 -17.26 14.62 -16.49
C SER A 236 -16.26 15.16 -15.47
N GLY A 237 -15.75 16.36 -15.77
CA GLY A 237 -14.84 17.13 -14.91
C GLY A 237 -15.55 18.15 -14.03
N ALA A 238 -16.86 18.00 -13.78
CA ALA A 238 -17.59 18.87 -12.86
C ALA A 238 -16.86 18.95 -11.51
N PRO A 239 -16.88 20.11 -10.82
CA PRO A 239 -16.26 20.25 -9.51
C PRO A 239 -16.75 19.13 -8.59
N MET A 240 -15.85 18.57 -7.78
CA MET A 240 -16.24 17.59 -6.77
C MET A 240 -17.24 18.21 -5.79
N ASP A 241 -18.53 18.00 -6.06
CA ASP A 241 -19.57 18.30 -5.09
C ASP A 241 -19.44 17.37 -3.89
N THR A 242 -19.96 17.85 -2.76
CA THR A 242 -19.77 17.40 -1.38
C THR A 242 -19.77 15.88 -1.11
N GLY A 243 -20.38 15.04 -1.94
CA GLY A 243 -20.40 13.58 -1.74
C GLY A 243 -19.11 12.86 -2.18
N ALA A 244 -18.31 13.47 -3.06
CA ALA A 244 -17.01 12.90 -3.39
C ALA A 244 -15.99 13.09 -2.24
N LYS A 245 -16.16 14.09 -1.37
CA LYS A 245 -15.19 14.46 -0.33
C LYS A 245 -15.14 13.52 0.90
N ASP A 246 -15.78 12.37 0.83
CA ASP A 246 -15.97 11.47 1.98
C ASP A 246 -14.84 10.43 2.17
N ALA A 247 -13.77 10.49 1.37
CA ALA A 247 -12.58 9.66 1.59
C ALA A 247 -12.01 9.90 2.99
N LYS A 248 -12.00 8.85 3.81
CA LYS A 248 -11.57 8.92 5.22
C LYS A 248 -10.07 8.74 5.38
N LEU A 249 -9.41 8.18 4.37
CA LEU A 249 -8.03 7.75 4.39
C LEU A 249 -7.33 8.21 3.11
N GLY A 250 -6.02 8.47 3.18
CA GLY A 250 -5.17 8.79 2.02
C GLY A 250 -4.45 7.56 1.47
N ILE A 251 -4.06 7.61 0.20
CA ILE A 251 -3.16 6.62 -0.42
C ILE A 251 -1.76 6.82 0.14
N LYS A 252 -1.05 5.72 0.42
CA LYS A 252 0.30 5.72 0.94
C LYS A 252 1.22 5.06 -0.07
N GLU A 253 2.33 5.70 -0.36
CA GLU A 253 3.31 5.21 -1.32
C GLU A 253 4.73 5.36 -0.73
N MET A 254 5.66 4.67 -1.37
CA MET A 254 7.09 4.74 -1.09
C MET A 254 7.82 4.83 -2.42
N GLU A 255 8.72 5.80 -2.52
CA GLU A 255 9.51 6.09 -3.70
C GLU A 255 10.97 6.28 -3.29
N LEU A 256 11.91 6.20 -4.22
CA LEU A 256 13.28 6.60 -3.93
C LEU A 256 13.33 8.09 -3.58
N GLY A 257 14.08 8.42 -2.52
CA GLY A 257 14.25 9.80 -2.08
C GLY A 257 15.30 10.54 -2.92
N GLY A 258 15.12 11.86 -3.06
CA GLY A 258 16.20 12.75 -3.50
C GLY A 258 17.19 13.08 -2.37
N ASP A 259 18.28 13.77 -2.73
CA ASP A 259 19.54 14.18 -2.04
C ASP A 259 19.73 14.08 -0.49
N GLU A 260 18.72 13.82 0.34
CA GLU A 260 18.81 13.72 1.81
C GLU A 260 18.33 12.39 2.41
N GLY A 261 17.76 11.45 1.64
CA GLY A 261 17.32 10.15 2.15
C GLY A 261 17.16 9.08 1.07
N LEU A 262 17.41 7.81 1.40
CA LEU A 262 17.33 6.71 0.43
C LEU A 262 15.92 6.52 -0.14
N VAL A 263 14.90 6.85 0.66
CA VAL A 263 13.49 6.67 0.34
C VAL A 263 12.68 7.86 0.81
N SER A 264 11.62 8.18 0.09
CA SER A 264 10.61 9.14 0.50
C SER A 264 9.25 8.44 0.65
N THR A 265 8.47 8.89 1.62
CA THR A 265 7.13 8.34 1.88
C THR A 265 6.10 9.43 1.71
N THR A 266 5.07 9.16 0.92
CA THR A 266 3.95 10.09 0.74
C THR A 266 2.68 9.50 1.35
N GLN A 267 1.76 10.39 1.73
CA GLN A 267 0.37 10.04 2.01
C GLN A 267 -0.52 11.13 1.45
N SER A 268 -1.46 10.78 0.57
CA SER A 268 -2.29 11.77 -0.10
C SER A 268 -3.77 11.38 -0.15
N THR A 269 -4.60 12.19 0.50
CA THR A 269 -6.06 12.17 0.30
C THR A 269 -6.44 12.79 -1.04
N GLU A 270 -5.60 13.68 -1.59
CA GLU A 270 -5.82 14.25 -2.92
C GLU A 270 -5.68 13.20 -4.02
N GLN A 271 -4.71 12.28 -3.90
CA GLN A 271 -4.57 11.15 -4.84
C GLN A 271 -5.79 10.23 -4.80
N VAL A 272 -6.36 9.97 -3.62
CA VAL A 272 -7.62 9.18 -3.51
C VAL A 272 -8.72 9.84 -4.31
N MET A 273 -8.79 11.16 -4.19
CA MET A 273 -9.81 11.97 -4.83
C MET A 273 -9.50 12.33 -6.28
N ALA A 274 -8.30 11.98 -6.76
CA ALA A 274 -7.92 12.20 -8.14
C ALA A 274 -8.87 11.39 -9.02
N GLY A 275 -9.46 12.08 -9.99
CA GLY A 275 -10.24 11.43 -11.02
C GLY A 275 -9.35 10.69 -12.02
N VAL A 276 -9.83 10.59 -13.23
CA VAL A 276 -9.10 10.05 -14.36
C VAL A 276 -8.62 11.20 -15.24
N GLU A 277 -7.33 11.19 -15.61
CA GLU A 277 -6.79 12.16 -16.56
C GLU A 277 -6.92 11.67 -18.01
N GLN A 278 -7.48 12.50 -18.89
CA GLN A 278 -7.48 12.26 -20.32
C GLN A 278 -7.23 13.57 -21.07
N PHE A 279 -6.27 13.58 -21.99
CA PHE A 279 -5.87 14.76 -22.78
C PHE A 279 -5.58 16.02 -21.92
N GLY A 280 -4.90 15.85 -20.77
CA GLY A 280 -4.55 16.95 -19.86
C GLY A 280 -5.72 17.53 -19.07
N LYS A 281 -6.87 16.85 -19.05
CA LYS A 281 -8.04 17.21 -18.25
C LYS A 281 -8.38 16.12 -17.24
N GLN A 282 -8.76 16.55 -16.04
CA GLN A 282 -9.17 15.67 -14.95
C GLN A 282 -10.70 15.47 -14.99
N TYR A 283 -11.13 14.23 -14.87
CA TYR A 283 -12.53 13.81 -14.89
C TYR A 283 -12.85 13.06 -13.60
N TYR A 284 -13.87 13.50 -12.86
CA TYR A 284 -14.19 12.98 -11.54
C TYR A 284 -15.42 12.07 -11.52
N TYR A 285 -16.20 12.07 -12.60
CA TYR A 285 -17.42 11.29 -12.68
C TYR A 285 -17.54 10.50 -13.99
N LEU A 286 -18.18 9.34 -13.91
CA LEU A 286 -18.52 8.47 -15.03
C LEU A 286 -20.04 8.33 -15.16
N ALA A 287 -20.56 8.52 -16.36
CA ALA A 287 -21.93 8.14 -16.73
C ALA A 287 -21.91 7.07 -17.82
N VAL A 288 -22.79 6.08 -17.68
CA VAL A 288 -23.01 5.01 -18.66
C VAL A 288 -24.35 5.24 -19.35
N HIS A 289 -24.31 5.57 -20.64
CA HIS A 289 -25.50 5.82 -21.47
C HIS A 289 -25.93 4.58 -22.25
N ASP A 290 -24.97 3.77 -22.71
CA ASP A 290 -25.18 2.50 -23.38
C ASP A 290 -24.24 1.44 -22.79
N ARG A 291 -24.79 0.26 -22.53
CA ARG A 291 -24.08 -0.87 -21.89
C ARG A 291 -23.41 -1.80 -22.88
N ASN A 292 -23.65 -1.64 -24.19
CA ASN A 292 -22.99 -2.42 -25.22
C ASN A 292 -21.59 -1.86 -25.53
N LEU A 293 -20.67 -2.10 -24.59
CA LEU A 293 -19.32 -1.55 -24.60
C LEU A 293 -18.34 -2.49 -25.32
N SER A 294 -17.52 -1.92 -26.20
CA SER A 294 -16.38 -2.58 -26.84
C SER A 294 -15.12 -2.35 -26.01
N TYR A 295 -14.33 -3.40 -25.79
CA TYR A 295 -13.03 -3.25 -25.12
C TYR A 295 -11.99 -4.13 -25.78
N ASP A 296 -11.03 -3.47 -26.40
CA ASP A 296 -9.76 -4.09 -26.78
C ASP A 296 -8.76 -3.74 -25.68
N SER A 297 -8.00 -4.70 -25.15
CA SER A 297 -6.98 -4.50 -24.12
C SER A 297 -5.55 -4.31 -24.66
N THR A 298 -5.32 -4.51 -25.96
CA THR A 298 -3.98 -4.44 -26.59
C THR A 298 -3.55 -2.99 -26.84
N GLU A 299 -2.59 -2.44 -26.08
CA GLU A 299 -2.12 -1.06 -26.32
C GLU A 299 -1.80 -0.87 -27.80
N ASP A 300 -2.55 0.01 -28.46
CA ASP A 300 -2.19 0.43 -29.80
C ASP A 300 -0.94 1.29 -29.61
N THR A 301 0.25 0.71 -29.79
CA THR A 301 1.55 1.39 -29.79
C THR A 301 1.70 2.37 -30.97
N SER A 302 0.57 2.85 -31.48
CA SER A 302 0.42 3.69 -32.65
C SER A 302 -0.13 5.05 -32.23
N GLU A 303 0.61 5.79 -31.40
CA GLU A 303 0.52 7.25 -31.46
C GLU A 303 1.95 7.86 -31.59
N PRO A 304 2.07 8.95 -32.38
CA PRO A 304 3.34 9.45 -32.94
C PRO A 304 4.21 10.26 -31.97
#